data_AF-A0A1R1IFF5-F1
#
_entry.id   AF-A0A1R1IFF5-F1
#
_cell.length_a   1.000
_cell.length_b   1.000
_cell.length_c   1.000
_cell.angle_alpha   90.00
_cell.angle_beta   90.00
_cell.angle_gamma   90.00
#
_symmetry.space_group_name_H-M   'P 1'
#
loop_
_entity.id
_entity.type
_entity.pdbx_description
1 polymer ?
#
loop_
_entity_poly.entity_id
_entity_poly.type
_entity_poly.pdbx_seq_one_letter_code
_entity_poly.pdbx_strand_id
1 'polypeptide(L)'
;ALPYDATGYTLALQMGVQFDRILDGFEAPTERVADVMAPPPGKIEGNGRAGWLIDHAPINGYLLTNRLLAAGVPVYWQEGETRAGRATLAPGALWIPADDKARPIVEAAVRDLGLNAHAVARAPGGERITLKPVRIGLVDRYGGSMASGWTKWMLEQFEYPFEVVYPQRLDAGDLNKDFDVLLFASDMIPANLSAAAQRPQPAPDSIPAEYRSWLGHITAEKTVPQLDAFARAGGSVVTIGSAHRLAAAMGAPVQDVLTGADGKPLASTDFFIPGAVMKTEVDNSRPLTFGAPRQMDVFFNRNAGFRHAGDGASLVRYPQQVAVSSGWAIGSDKLAGADAVLDLEHGQGRVIVLGPDVVNRAQARASSRLLFNALFYGPAASRDAAR
;
A
#
# COMPACT_ATOMS: atom_id res chain seq x y z
N ALA A 1 -17.78 17.01 23.28
CA ALA A 1 -18.37 16.25 22.16
C ALA A 1 -17.24 15.72 21.30
N LEU A 2 -17.31 14.47 20.84
CA LEU A 2 -16.32 13.93 19.91
C LEU A 2 -16.69 14.35 18.47
N PRO A 3 -15.70 14.65 17.60
CA PRO A 3 -15.95 14.90 16.19
C PRO A 3 -16.65 13.72 15.51
N TYR A 4 -17.58 14.02 14.59
CA TYR A 4 -18.33 12.99 13.87
C TYR A 4 -17.53 12.39 12.69
N ASP A 5 -16.63 13.18 12.09
CA ASP A 5 -15.82 12.83 10.91
C ASP A 5 -14.33 13.20 11.14
N ALA A 6 -13.51 12.96 10.12
CA ALA A 6 -12.10 13.29 10.08
C ALA A 6 -11.83 14.77 10.43
N THR A 7 -10.74 14.97 11.15
CA THR A 7 -10.32 16.27 11.68
C THR A 7 -9.04 16.79 11.03
N GLY A 8 -8.24 15.90 10.44
CA GLY A 8 -7.07 16.25 9.63
C GLY A 8 -7.35 16.09 8.14
N TYR A 9 -7.00 17.08 7.32
CA TYR A 9 -7.17 17.02 5.86
C TYR A 9 -6.10 17.82 5.11
N THR A 10 -4.90 17.94 5.68
CA THR A 10 -3.82 18.72 5.05
C THR A 10 -3.26 17.97 3.84
N LEU A 11 -3.78 18.30 2.66
CA LEU A 11 -3.50 17.61 1.41
C LEU A 11 -2.00 17.58 1.07
N ALA A 12 -1.27 18.67 1.32
CA ALA A 12 0.17 18.72 1.06
C ALA A 12 0.95 17.63 1.81
N LEU A 13 0.62 17.38 3.09
CA LEU A 13 1.25 16.31 3.88
C LEU A 13 0.89 14.92 3.34
N GLN A 14 -0.39 14.69 3.03
CA GLN A 14 -0.86 13.43 2.49
C GLN A 14 -0.29 13.11 1.10
N MET A 15 -0.02 14.14 0.29
CA MET A 15 0.61 14.00 -1.02
C MET A 15 2.14 13.94 -0.97
N GLY A 16 2.76 14.22 0.19
CA GLY A 16 4.21 14.22 0.35
C GLY A 16 4.88 15.44 -0.27
N VAL A 17 4.14 16.55 -0.38
CA VAL A 17 4.62 17.83 -0.89
C VAL A 17 5.29 18.59 0.24
N GLN A 18 6.55 18.98 0.03
CA GLN A 18 7.24 19.93 0.90
C GLN A 18 6.73 21.34 0.62
N PHE A 19 6.44 22.09 1.67
CA PHE A 19 5.95 23.46 1.55
C PHE A 19 6.45 24.31 2.71
N ASP A 20 6.67 25.60 2.44
CA ASP A 20 6.94 26.61 3.45
C ASP A 20 5.64 27.34 3.78
N ARG A 21 5.29 27.43 5.08
CA ARG A 21 4.12 28.16 5.53
C ARG A 21 4.48 29.61 5.81
N ILE A 22 4.16 30.50 4.86
CA ILE A 22 4.32 31.95 4.99
C ILE A 22 2.97 32.56 5.35
N LEU A 23 2.87 33.23 6.51
CA LEU A 23 1.63 33.85 6.99
C LEU A 23 1.57 35.37 6.72
N ASP A 24 2.71 35.98 6.44
CA ASP A 24 2.84 37.40 6.12
C ASP A 24 2.84 37.62 4.59
N GLY A 25 2.71 38.88 4.16
CA GLY A 25 2.86 39.23 2.75
C GLY A 25 4.27 38.94 2.24
N PHE A 26 4.38 38.32 1.06
CA PHE A 26 5.66 38.06 0.39
C PHE A 26 5.55 38.36 -1.11
N GLU A 27 6.68 38.70 -1.72
CA GLU A 27 6.82 38.82 -3.17
C GLU A 27 7.61 37.62 -3.70
N ALA A 28 7.19 37.07 -4.84
CA ALA A 28 7.91 35.98 -5.50
C ALA A 28 7.82 36.14 -7.03
N PRO A 29 8.88 35.78 -7.76
CA PRO A 29 8.88 35.80 -9.23
C PRO A 29 8.00 34.65 -9.75
N THR A 30 6.69 34.90 -9.86
CA THR A 30 5.70 33.91 -10.28
C THR A 30 5.26 34.15 -11.72
N GLU A 31 4.97 33.07 -12.45
CA GLU A 31 4.35 33.11 -13.78
C GLU A 31 2.98 32.45 -13.75
N ARG A 32 2.06 32.91 -14.61
CA ARG A 32 0.73 32.30 -14.72
C ARG A 32 0.83 30.98 -15.49
N VAL A 33 0.37 29.90 -14.88
CA VAL A 33 0.27 28.56 -15.49
C VAL A 33 -1.18 28.22 -15.85
N ALA A 34 -1.36 27.19 -16.69
CA ALA A 34 -2.68 26.60 -16.94
C ALA A 34 -3.19 25.87 -15.69
N ASP A 35 -4.52 25.71 -15.57
CA ASP A 35 -5.16 25.08 -14.40
C ASP A 35 -4.62 23.66 -14.14
N VAL A 36 -4.57 22.83 -15.18
CA VAL A 36 -3.94 21.51 -15.14
C VAL A 36 -2.58 21.58 -15.83
N MET A 37 -1.52 21.37 -15.06
CA MET A 37 -0.16 21.29 -15.57
C MET A 37 0.21 19.84 -15.90
N ALA A 38 0.79 19.64 -17.09
CA ALA A 38 1.52 18.40 -17.36
C ALA A 38 2.74 18.30 -16.42
N PRO A 39 3.12 17.10 -15.97
CA PRO A 39 4.36 16.95 -15.24
C PRO A 39 5.52 17.42 -16.13
N PRO A 40 6.50 18.15 -15.58
CA PRO A 40 7.68 18.53 -16.34
C PRO A 40 8.39 17.25 -16.82
N PRO A 41 8.84 17.19 -18.08
CA PRO A 41 9.54 16.01 -18.58
C PRO A 41 10.83 15.80 -17.79
N GLY A 42 11.13 14.54 -17.50
CA GLY A 42 12.40 14.12 -16.92
C GLY A 42 13.49 14.06 -17.97
N LYS A 43 14.59 13.37 -17.64
CA LYS A 43 15.75 13.24 -18.52
C LYS A 43 16.27 11.81 -18.59
N ILE A 44 16.83 11.45 -19.75
CA ILE A 44 17.71 10.30 -19.87
C ILE A 44 19.15 10.80 -19.71
N GLU A 45 19.85 10.32 -18.68
CA GLU A 45 21.23 10.68 -18.39
C GLU A 45 22.19 9.55 -18.76
N GLY A 46 23.31 9.89 -19.37
CA GLY A 46 24.32 8.92 -19.81
C GLY A 46 24.05 8.34 -21.20
N ASN A 47 24.97 7.50 -21.67
CA ASN A 47 24.98 6.91 -23.02
C ASN A 47 25.21 5.39 -23.00
N GLY A 48 25.02 4.77 -21.82
CA GLY A 48 25.15 3.33 -21.65
C GLY A 48 24.08 2.56 -22.43
N ARG A 49 24.42 1.33 -22.83
CA ARG A 49 23.55 0.47 -23.65
C ARG A 49 23.06 -0.79 -22.93
N ALA A 50 23.42 -0.98 -21.66
CA ALA A 50 23.03 -2.18 -20.91
C ALA A 50 21.60 -2.11 -20.37
N GLY A 51 21.03 -0.91 -20.23
CA GLY A 51 19.70 -0.68 -19.68
C GLY A 51 19.63 0.63 -18.90
N TRP A 52 18.60 0.77 -18.06
CA TRP A 52 18.31 1.96 -17.29
C TRP A 52 18.16 1.69 -15.80
N LEU A 53 18.67 2.62 -14.99
CA LEU A 53 18.36 2.73 -13.56
C LEU A 53 17.44 3.93 -13.32
N ILE A 54 16.39 3.74 -12.52
CA ILE A 54 15.43 4.80 -12.17
C ILE A 54 15.21 4.79 -10.66
N ASP A 55 15.16 5.97 -10.04
CA ASP A 55 14.88 6.12 -8.61
C ASP A 55 13.48 5.58 -8.26
N HIS A 56 13.34 4.95 -7.09
CA HIS A 56 12.06 4.42 -6.59
C HIS A 56 11.18 5.49 -5.94
N ALA A 57 11.75 6.63 -5.55
CA ALA A 57 11.04 7.70 -4.84
C ALA A 57 9.86 8.31 -5.62
N PRO A 58 9.96 8.58 -6.95
CA PRO A 58 8.84 9.07 -7.74
C PRO A 58 7.74 8.01 -7.89
N ILE A 59 6.53 8.32 -7.41
CA ILE A 59 5.41 7.38 -7.43
C ILE A 59 5.01 6.93 -8.85
N ASN A 60 5.29 7.75 -9.87
CA ASN A 60 5.01 7.36 -11.26
C ASN A 60 5.88 6.18 -11.75
N GLY A 61 6.93 5.79 -11.00
CA GLY A 61 7.72 4.59 -11.28
C GLY A 61 6.90 3.29 -11.25
N TYR A 62 5.80 3.22 -10.50
CA TYR A 62 4.91 2.06 -10.50
C TYR A 62 4.12 1.94 -11.81
N LEU A 63 3.71 3.07 -12.41
CA LEU A 63 3.07 3.07 -13.74
C LEU A 63 4.05 2.55 -14.80
N LEU A 64 5.30 3.02 -14.77
CA LEU A 64 6.37 2.50 -15.63
C LEU A 64 6.55 0.98 -15.43
N THR A 65 6.59 0.53 -14.17
CA THR A 65 6.75 -0.89 -13.84
C THR A 65 5.62 -1.73 -14.43
N ASN A 66 4.36 -1.33 -14.25
CA ASN A 66 3.21 -2.03 -14.82
C ASN A 66 3.27 -2.10 -16.35
N ARG A 67 3.61 -0.98 -17.01
CA ARG A 67 3.73 -0.93 -18.49
C ARG A 67 4.84 -1.84 -19.01
N LEU A 68 5.99 -1.88 -18.34
CA LEU A 68 7.10 -2.76 -18.70
C LEU A 68 6.72 -4.24 -18.52
N LEU A 69 6.14 -4.59 -17.38
CA LEU A 69 5.72 -5.96 -17.09
C LEU A 69 4.62 -6.43 -18.04
N ALA A 70 3.66 -5.57 -18.39
CA ALA A 70 2.63 -5.86 -19.39
C ALA A 70 3.23 -6.11 -20.79
N ALA A 71 4.33 -5.44 -21.14
CA ALA A 71 5.07 -5.68 -22.39
C ALA A 71 5.98 -6.93 -22.35
N GLY A 72 6.08 -7.60 -21.20
CA GLY A 72 6.96 -8.74 -20.96
C GLY A 72 8.43 -8.36 -20.75
N VAL A 73 8.71 -7.08 -20.45
CA VAL A 73 10.06 -6.61 -20.14
C VAL A 73 10.38 -6.94 -18.68
N PRO A 74 11.53 -7.57 -18.39
CA PRO A 74 11.93 -7.84 -17.01
C PRO A 74 12.26 -6.53 -16.26
N VAL A 75 11.75 -6.41 -15.04
CA VAL A 75 12.02 -5.29 -14.12
C VAL A 75 12.50 -5.85 -12.80
N TYR A 76 13.47 -5.18 -12.18
CA TYR A 76 14.01 -5.57 -10.89
C TYR A 76 14.05 -4.37 -9.94
N TRP A 77 13.89 -4.60 -8.65
CA TRP A 77 14.26 -3.63 -7.62
C TRP A 77 15.64 -4.00 -7.06
N GLN A 78 16.56 -3.04 -7.04
CA GLN A 78 17.84 -3.21 -6.36
C GLN A 78 17.65 -3.07 -4.86
N GLU A 79 18.15 -4.02 -4.06
CA GLU A 79 17.92 -3.99 -2.61
C GLU A 79 18.82 -2.98 -1.89
N GLY A 80 20.01 -2.71 -2.44
CA GLY A 80 20.96 -1.75 -1.91
C GLY A 80 20.99 -0.43 -2.67
N GLU A 81 21.76 0.51 -2.14
CA GLU A 81 22.14 1.71 -2.88
C GLU A 81 22.81 1.34 -4.21
N THR A 82 22.37 1.98 -5.29
CA THR A 82 22.82 1.62 -6.63
C THR A 82 23.48 2.79 -7.32
N ARG A 83 24.73 2.60 -7.76
CA ARG A 83 25.48 3.63 -8.49
C ARG A 83 24.99 3.77 -9.93
N ALA A 84 24.58 4.98 -10.30
CA ALA A 84 24.14 5.36 -11.64
C ALA A 84 25.04 6.50 -12.18
N GLY A 85 26.23 6.13 -12.67
CA GLY A 85 27.22 7.11 -13.11
C GLY A 85 27.79 7.93 -11.96
N ARG A 86 27.40 9.22 -11.90
CA ARG A 86 27.75 10.16 -10.81
C ARG A 86 26.70 10.20 -9.70
N ALA A 87 25.50 9.70 -9.95
CA ALA A 87 24.45 9.59 -8.93
C ALA A 87 24.57 8.27 -8.16
N THR A 88 24.09 8.29 -6.93
CA THR A 88 23.80 7.09 -6.13
C THR A 88 22.31 7.12 -5.83
N LEU A 89 21.60 6.10 -6.28
CA LEU A 89 20.17 5.94 -6.03
C LEU A 89 19.97 5.18 -4.72
N ALA A 90 18.91 5.56 -4.00
CA ALA A 90 18.50 4.89 -2.78
C ALA A 90 18.09 3.42 -3.04
N PRO A 91 18.00 2.58 -2.00
CA PRO A 91 17.39 1.26 -2.09
C PRO A 91 16.04 1.25 -2.81
N GLY A 92 15.83 0.22 -3.61
CA GLY A 92 14.66 0.01 -4.45
C GLY A 92 14.82 0.45 -5.90
N ALA A 93 15.93 1.09 -6.28
CA ALA A 93 16.13 1.57 -7.64
C ALA A 93 15.72 0.53 -8.69
N LEU A 94 14.89 0.95 -9.63
CA LEU A 94 14.41 0.09 -10.70
C LEU A 94 15.57 -0.19 -11.64
N TRP A 95 15.86 -1.46 -11.89
CA TRP A 95 16.75 -1.90 -12.95
C TRP A 95 15.94 -2.48 -14.10
N ILE A 96 16.13 -1.91 -15.29
CA ILE A 96 15.46 -2.30 -16.52
C ILE A 96 16.54 -2.64 -17.55
N PRO A 97 16.80 -3.93 -17.83
CA PRO A 97 17.75 -4.33 -18.87
C PRO A 97 17.36 -3.75 -20.23
N ALA A 98 18.36 -3.50 -21.08
CA ALA A 98 18.12 -3.08 -22.45
C ALA A 98 17.33 -4.14 -23.22
N ASP A 99 16.20 -3.72 -23.76
CA ASP A 99 15.30 -4.51 -24.59
C ASP A 99 14.63 -3.56 -25.60
N ASP A 100 14.32 -4.04 -26.81
CA ASP A 100 13.72 -3.22 -27.86
C ASP A 100 12.33 -2.71 -27.48
N LYS A 101 11.58 -3.47 -26.67
CA LYS A 101 10.28 -3.03 -26.12
C LYS A 101 10.46 -2.06 -24.95
N ALA A 102 11.54 -2.21 -24.16
CA ALA A 102 11.78 -1.36 -22.99
C ALA A 102 12.03 0.09 -23.38
N ARG A 103 12.82 0.33 -24.44
CA ARG A 103 13.24 1.68 -24.83
C ARG A 103 12.08 2.67 -25.06
N PRO A 104 11.10 2.40 -25.94
CA PRO A 104 10.00 3.35 -26.16
C PRO A 104 9.15 3.56 -24.90
N ILE A 105 9.04 2.56 -24.02
CA ILE A 105 8.29 2.67 -22.76
C ILE A 105 9.03 3.59 -21.77
N VAL A 106 10.36 3.42 -21.63
CA VAL A 106 11.20 4.29 -20.79
C VAL A 106 11.22 5.72 -21.32
N GLU A 107 11.39 5.92 -22.63
CA GLU A 107 11.37 7.25 -23.26
C GLU A 107 10.03 7.97 -23.05
N ALA A 108 8.91 7.25 -23.20
CA ALA A 108 7.59 7.79 -22.92
C ALA A 108 7.42 8.12 -21.42
N ALA A 109 7.90 7.28 -20.51
CA ALA A 109 7.83 7.55 -19.08
C ALA A 109 8.67 8.76 -18.65
N VAL A 110 9.84 8.94 -19.25
CA VAL A 110 10.66 10.15 -19.05
C VAL A 110 9.90 11.40 -19.51
N ARG A 111 9.32 11.37 -20.71
CA ARG A 111 8.59 12.49 -21.30
C ARG A 111 7.28 12.82 -20.57
N ASP A 112 6.45 11.81 -20.33
CA ASP A 112 5.05 11.97 -19.92
C ASP A 112 4.84 11.87 -18.41
N LEU A 113 5.76 11.22 -17.68
CA LEU A 113 5.64 10.98 -16.24
C LEU A 113 6.68 11.72 -15.40
N GLY A 114 7.61 12.43 -16.05
CA GLY A 114 8.65 13.21 -15.37
C GLY A 114 9.74 12.35 -14.71
N LEU A 115 9.93 11.10 -15.12
CA LEU A 115 10.93 10.22 -14.53
C LEU A 115 12.33 10.53 -15.07
N ASN A 116 13.35 10.48 -14.20
CA ASN A 116 14.75 10.52 -14.62
C ASN A 116 15.28 9.09 -14.75
N ALA A 117 15.88 8.77 -15.90
CA ALA A 117 16.45 7.47 -16.19
C ALA A 117 17.94 7.58 -16.46
N HIS A 118 18.74 6.77 -15.78
CA HIS A 118 20.19 6.71 -15.98
C HIS A 118 20.53 5.53 -16.89
N ALA A 119 20.94 5.82 -18.12
CA ALA A 119 21.41 4.83 -19.09
C ALA A 119 22.82 4.33 -18.70
N VAL A 120 22.93 3.07 -18.28
CA VAL A 120 24.16 2.51 -17.71
C VAL A 120 24.88 1.57 -18.68
N ALA A 121 26.22 1.57 -18.59
CA ALA A 121 27.09 0.79 -19.49
C ALA A 121 27.14 -0.70 -19.14
N ARG A 122 26.74 -1.08 -17.92
CA ARG A 122 26.70 -2.45 -17.41
C ARG A 122 25.51 -2.62 -16.48
N ALA A 123 25.02 -3.84 -16.32
CA ALA A 123 24.04 -4.15 -15.29
C ALA A 123 24.60 -3.81 -13.90
N PRO A 124 23.76 -3.27 -12.98
CA PRO A 124 24.15 -3.09 -11.59
C PRO A 124 24.48 -4.44 -10.95
N GLY A 125 25.49 -4.44 -10.08
CA GLY A 125 25.75 -5.57 -9.18
C GLY A 125 24.91 -5.44 -7.90
N GLY A 126 25.00 -6.44 -7.02
CA GLY A 126 24.23 -6.49 -5.77
C GLY A 126 22.99 -7.37 -5.86
N GLU A 127 22.30 -7.51 -4.74
CA GLU A 127 21.05 -8.26 -4.62
C GLU A 127 19.88 -7.49 -5.23
N ARG A 128 18.94 -8.24 -5.81
CA ARG A 128 17.81 -7.67 -6.53
C ARG A 128 16.58 -8.56 -6.43
N ILE A 129 15.43 -7.94 -6.33
CA ILE A 129 14.12 -8.58 -6.36
C ILE A 129 13.63 -8.60 -7.80
N THR A 130 13.27 -9.77 -8.31
CA THR A 130 12.69 -9.91 -9.66
C THR A 130 11.18 -9.67 -9.62
N LEU A 131 10.71 -8.66 -10.33
CA LEU A 131 9.27 -8.38 -10.42
C LEU A 131 8.63 -9.24 -11.50
N LYS A 132 7.35 -9.54 -11.30
CA LYS A 132 6.52 -10.29 -12.24
C LYS A 132 5.15 -9.61 -12.34
N PRO A 133 4.42 -9.79 -13.45
CA PRO A 133 2.99 -9.45 -13.47
C PRO A 133 2.27 -10.11 -12.29
N VAL A 134 1.44 -9.35 -11.59
CA VAL A 134 0.71 -9.78 -10.38
C VAL A 134 -0.77 -9.94 -10.67
N ARG A 135 -1.41 -10.96 -10.09
CA ARG A 135 -2.86 -11.15 -10.16
C ARG A 135 -3.49 -10.70 -8.85
N ILE A 136 -4.18 -9.57 -8.86
CA ILE A 136 -4.72 -8.93 -7.66
C ILE A 136 -6.22 -9.19 -7.57
N GLY A 137 -6.68 -9.75 -6.47
CA GLY A 137 -8.09 -9.76 -6.09
C GLY A 137 -8.37 -8.60 -5.12
N LEU A 138 -9.06 -7.56 -5.59
CA LEU A 138 -9.56 -6.48 -4.72
C LEU A 138 -10.89 -6.92 -4.10
N VAL A 139 -10.91 -7.09 -2.78
CA VAL A 139 -12.11 -7.59 -2.11
C VAL A 139 -13.15 -6.47 -1.95
N ASP A 140 -14.40 -6.79 -2.29
CA ASP A 140 -15.56 -5.92 -2.07
C ASP A 140 -16.77 -6.75 -1.59
N ARG A 141 -17.87 -6.06 -1.28
CA ARG A 141 -19.14 -6.64 -0.83
C ARG A 141 -20.28 -6.16 -1.72
N TYR A 142 -21.37 -6.91 -1.77
CA TYR A 142 -22.60 -6.42 -2.39
C TYR A 142 -23.07 -5.12 -1.69
N GLY A 143 -23.47 -4.14 -2.50
CA GLY A 143 -23.73 -2.76 -2.05
C GLY A 143 -22.49 -1.87 -1.94
N GLY A 144 -21.29 -2.43 -2.11
CA GLY A 144 -20.02 -1.73 -2.20
C GLY A 144 -19.40 -1.30 -0.86
N SER A 145 -18.13 -0.95 -0.94
CA SER A 145 -17.38 -0.20 0.07
C SER A 145 -16.83 1.08 -0.55
N MET A 146 -17.00 2.21 0.15
CA MET A 146 -16.40 3.47 -0.29
C MET A 146 -14.87 3.37 -0.33
N ALA A 147 -14.26 2.72 0.66
CA ALA A 147 -12.82 2.53 0.70
C ALA A 147 -12.34 1.63 -0.45
N SER A 148 -13.03 0.51 -0.71
CA SER A 148 -12.71 -0.36 -1.86
C SER A 148 -12.85 0.39 -3.19
N GLY A 149 -13.86 1.26 -3.34
CA GLY A 149 -14.01 2.13 -4.51
C GLY A 149 -12.82 3.08 -4.74
N TRP A 150 -12.28 3.71 -3.68
CA TRP A 150 -11.07 4.54 -3.80
C TRP A 150 -9.82 3.72 -4.12
N THR A 151 -9.69 2.53 -3.54
CA THR A 151 -8.61 1.59 -3.87
C THR A 151 -8.70 1.14 -5.33
N LYS A 152 -9.90 0.80 -5.82
CA LYS A 152 -10.18 0.47 -7.22
C LYS A 152 -9.73 1.60 -8.14
N TRP A 153 -10.19 2.83 -7.88
CA TRP A 153 -9.80 3.99 -8.67
C TRP A 153 -8.28 4.16 -8.73
N MET A 154 -7.59 3.99 -7.59
CA MET A 154 -6.13 4.06 -7.53
C MET A 154 -5.44 2.96 -8.35
N LEU A 155 -5.91 1.71 -8.28
CA LEU A 155 -5.36 0.62 -9.09
C LEU A 155 -5.52 0.89 -10.60
N GLU A 156 -6.68 1.43 -11.01
CA GLU A 156 -6.94 1.86 -12.39
C GLU A 156 -5.99 2.98 -12.82
N GLN A 157 -5.82 4.02 -11.99
CA GLN A 157 -4.93 5.15 -12.32
C GLN A 157 -3.47 4.74 -12.47
N PHE A 158 -3.05 3.65 -11.82
CA PHE A 158 -1.69 3.13 -11.89
C PHE A 158 -1.56 1.88 -12.78
N GLU A 159 -2.61 1.54 -13.55
CA GLU A 159 -2.60 0.45 -14.54
C GLU A 159 -2.29 -0.94 -13.92
N TYR A 160 -2.71 -1.17 -12.68
CA TYR A 160 -2.62 -2.50 -12.09
C TYR A 160 -3.72 -3.42 -12.66
N PRO A 161 -3.39 -4.65 -13.06
CA PRO A 161 -4.40 -5.66 -13.35
C PRO A 161 -5.04 -6.13 -12.03
N PHE A 162 -6.38 -6.12 -11.96
CA PHE A 162 -7.11 -6.64 -10.81
C PHE A 162 -8.48 -7.18 -11.20
N GLU A 163 -9.02 -8.05 -10.35
CA GLU A 163 -10.42 -8.47 -10.36
C GLU A 163 -11.07 -8.08 -9.04
N VAL A 164 -12.36 -7.72 -9.08
CA VAL A 164 -13.13 -7.49 -7.85
C VAL A 164 -13.65 -8.82 -7.35
N VAL A 165 -13.35 -9.15 -6.09
CA VAL A 165 -13.63 -10.45 -5.49
C VAL A 165 -14.66 -10.30 -4.38
N TYR A 166 -15.74 -11.09 -4.46
CA TYR A 166 -16.84 -11.07 -3.51
C TYR A 166 -16.82 -12.29 -2.58
N PRO A 167 -17.53 -12.27 -1.43
CA PRO A 167 -17.44 -13.30 -0.41
C PRO A 167 -17.66 -14.74 -0.92
N GLN A 168 -18.60 -14.98 -1.85
CA GLN A 168 -18.79 -16.31 -2.43
C GLN A 168 -17.55 -16.85 -3.15
N ARG A 169 -16.81 -16.00 -3.87
CA ARG A 169 -15.55 -16.43 -4.51
C ARG A 169 -14.48 -16.72 -3.46
N LEU A 170 -14.43 -15.96 -2.37
CA LEU A 170 -13.50 -16.24 -1.27
C LEU A 170 -13.81 -17.58 -0.60
N ASP A 171 -15.09 -17.83 -0.30
CA ASP A 171 -15.58 -19.05 0.35
C ASP A 171 -15.37 -20.31 -0.51
N ALA A 172 -15.31 -20.16 -1.84
CA ALA A 172 -15.07 -21.27 -2.76
C ALA A 172 -13.64 -21.86 -2.66
N GLY A 173 -12.70 -21.14 -2.05
CA GLY A 173 -11.32 -21.62 -1.88
C GLY A 173 -10.51 -21.67 -3.18
N ASP A 174 -9.40 -22.42 -3.18
CA ASP A 174 -8.46 -22.53 -4.33
C ASP A 174 -8.08 -21.17 -4.92
N LEU A 175 -7.70 -20.23 -4.03
CA LEU A 175 -7.50 -18.82 -4.39
C LEU A 175 -6.17 -18.58 -5.09
N ASN A 176 -5.11 -19.35 -4.79
CA ASN A 176 -3.79 -19.21 -5.43
C ASN A 176 -3.82 -19.53 -6.93
N LYS A 177 -4.83 -20.28 -7.37
CA LYS A 177 -5.07 -20.55 -8.78
C LYS A 177 -5.32 -19.28 -9.58
N ASP A 178 -5.96 -18.28 -8.98
CA ASP A 178 -6.39 -17.07 -9.68
C ASP A 178 -5.62 -15.83 -9.21
N PHE A 179 -5.19 -15.79 -7.94
CA PHE A 179 -4.61 -14.61 -7.32
C PHE A 179 -3.21 -14.87 -6.76
N ASP A 180 -2.39 -13.83 -6.81
CA ASP A 180 -1.13 -13.74 -6.06
C ASP A 180 -1.31 -12.84 -4.83
N VAL A 181 -2.22 -11.86 -4.91
CA VAL A 181 -2.54 -10.92 -3.82
C VAL A 181 -4.05 -10.86 -3.61
N LEU A 182 -4.50 -10.92 -2.35
CA LEU A 182 -5.85 -10.51 -1.94
C LEU A 182 -5.77 -9.22 -1.13
N LEU A 183 -6.40 -8.16 -1.63
CA LEU A 183 -6.33 -6.81 -1.08
C LEU A 183 -7.65 -6.44 -0.40
N PHE A 184 -7.56 -6.13 0.89
CA PHE A 184 -8.68 -5.70 1.72
C PHE A 184 -8.52 -4.22 2.06
N ALA A 185 -9.38 -3.38 1.46
CA ALA A 185 -9.45 -1.97 1.79
C ALA A 185 -9.96 -1.75 3.23
N SER A 186 -9.78 -0.53 3.75
CA SER A 186 -10.38 -0.10 5.03
C SER A 186 -11.87 -0.44 5.07
N ASP A 187 -12.43 -0.75 6.24
CA ASP A 187 -13.85 -1.09 6.46
C ASP A 187 -14.36 -2.43 5.89
N MET A 188 -13.54 -3.16 5.14
CA MET A 188 -13.94 -4.44 4.57
C MET A 188 -14.10 -5.54 5.61
N ILE A 189 -13.35 -5.48 6.71
CA ILE A 189 -13.37 -6.50 7.77
C ILE A 189 -14.15 -5.97 8.98
N PRO A 190 -15.34 -6.54 9.27
CA PRO A 190 -16.14 -6.12 10.42
C PRO A 190 -15.46 -6.52 11.74
N ALA A 191 -15.80 -5.83 12.83
CA ALA A 191 -15.31 -6.19 14.16
C ALA A 191 -15.84 -7.56 14.64
N ASN A 192 -17.03 -7.94 14.17
CA ASN A 192 -17.64 -9.24 14.42
C ASN A 192 -17.83 -9.97 13.08
N LEU A 193 -17.14 -11.10 12.93
CA LEU A 193 -17.15 -11.94 11.74
C LEU A 193 -18.32 -12.94 11.70
N SER A 194 -19.26 -12.88 12.63
CA SER A 194 -20.54 -13.59 12.50
C SER A 194 -21.38 -12.96 11.39
N ALA A 195 -21.97 -13.79 10.52
CA ALA A 195 -22.89 -13.30 9.49
C ALA A 195 -24.10 -12.55 10.09
N ALA A 196 -24.62 -13.00 11.24
CA ALA A 196 -25.76 -12.38 11.91
C ALA A 196 -25.47 -10.97 12.46
N ALA A 197 -24.20 -10.65 12.69
CA ALA A 197 -23.77 -9.33 13.16
C ALA A 197 -23.52 -8.33 12.01
N GLN A 198 -23.58 -8.79 10.76
CA GLN A 198 -23.33 -7.97 9.58
C GLN A 198 -24.65 -7.47 8.96
N ARG A 199 -24.55 -6.45 8.10
CA ARG A 199 -25.72 -5.84 7.45
C ARG A 199 -26.49 -6.88 6.64
N PRO A 200 -27.81 -7.03 6.82
CA PRO A 200 -28.61 -7.97 6.04
C PRO A 200 -28.44 -7.73 4.53
N GLN A 201 -28.36 -8.83 3.79
CA GLN A 201 -28.30 -8.82 2.33
C GLN A 201 -29.69 -9.08 1.75
N PRO A 202 -30.01 -8.55 0.55
CA PRO A 202 -31.27 -8.85 -0.10
C PRO A 202 -31.38 -10.34 -0.44
N ALA A 203 -32.61 -10.83 -0.61
CA ALA A 203 -32.83 -12.18 -1.11
C ALA A 203 -32.27 -12.31 -2.54
N PRO A 204 -31.64 -13.45 -2.92
CA PRO A 204 -31.03 -13.57 -4.24
C PRO A 204 -32.01 -13.34 -5.40
N ASP A 205 -33.25 -13.79 -5.27
CA ASP A 205 -34.31 -13.61 -6.26
C ASP A 205 -34.85 -12.18 -6.33
N SER A 206 -34.59 -11.34 -5.32
CA SER A 206 -34.98 -9.93 -5.32
C SER A 206 -33.99 -9.00 -6.04
N ILE A 207 -32.90 -9.54 -6.61
CA ILE A 207 -31.90 -8.79 -7.37
C ILE A 207 -31.61 -9.44 -8.74
N PRO A 208 -31.11 -8.67 -9.73
CA PRO A 208 -30.70 -9.21 -11.03
C PRO A 208 -29.70 -10.36 -10.91
N ALA A 209 -29.82 -11.34 -11.81
CA ALA A 209 -29.09 -12.60 -11.72
C ALA A 209 -27.57 -12.43 -11.74
N GLU A 210 -27.09 -11.46 -12.49
CA GLU A 210 -25.68 -11.09 -12.64
C GLU A 210 -25.00 -10.64 -11.34
N TYR A 211 -25.77 -10.17 -10.34
CA TYR A 211 -25.23 -9.70 -9.06
C TYR A 211 -25.40 -10.69 -7.91
N ARG A 212 -26.10 -11.81 -8.12
CA ARG A 212 -26.38 -12.80 -7.06
C ARG A 212 -25.12 -13.46 -6.52
N SER A 213 -24.11 -13.61 -7.36
CA SER A 213 -22.79 -14.15 -6.98
C SER A 213 -22.01 -13.20 -6.05
N TRP A 214 -22.43 -11.95 -5.93
CA TRP A 214 -21.76 -10.96 -5.08
C TRP A 214 -22.27 -10.99 -3.63
N LEU A 215 -23.42 -11.62 -3.40
CA LEU A 215 -24.03 -11.73 -2.07
C LEU A 215 -23.15 -12.57 -1.14
N GLY A 216 -23.26 -12.35 0.16
CA GLY A 216 -22.56 -13.12 1.19
C GLY A 216 -21.86 -12.23 2.21
N HIS A 217 -21.18 -12.88 3.15
CA HIS A 217 -20.49 -12.25 4.26
C HIS A 217 -19.08 -12.82 4.37
N ILE A 218 -18.13 -11.98 4.77
CA ILE A 218 -16.82 -12.47 5.20
C ILE A 218 -17.00 -13.00 6.62
N THR A 219 -16.81 -14.31 6.83
CA THR A 219 -17.04 -14.94 8.14
C THR A 219 -15.82 -15.69 8.67
N ALA A 220 -15.80 -15.85 10.00
CA ALA A 220 -14.78 -16.63 10.69
C ALA A 220 -14.86 -18.13 10.34
N GLU A 221 -16.07 -18.66 10.12
CA GLU A 221 -16.23 -20.10 9.87
C GLU A 221 -15.94 -20.51 8.42
N LYS A 222 -16.21 -19.64 7.45
CA LYS A 222 -16.11 -19.97 6.02
C LYS A 222 -14.95 -19.27 5.34
N THR A 223 -14.90 -17.95 5.44
CA THR A 223 -13.98 -17.13 4.64
C THR A 223 -12.57 -17.14 5.20
N VAL A 224 -12.42 -16.92 6.51
CA VAL A 224 -11.09 -16.83 7.16
C VAL A 224 -10.22 -18.06 6.92
N PRO A 225 -10.72 -19.31 7.03
CA PRO A 225 -9.92 -20.49 6.70
C PRO A 225 -9.41 -20.54 5.26
N GLN A 226 -10.19 -20.03 4.28
CA GLN A 226 -9.74 -19.98 2.89
C GLN A 226 -8.63 -18.94 2.69
N LEU A 227 -8.71 -17.80 3.39
CA LEU A 227 -7.69 -16.76 3.36
C LEU A 227 -6.40 -17.21 4.07
N ASP A 228 -6.51 -17.92 5.19
CA ASP A 228 -5.39 -18.57 5.88
C ASP A 228 -4.70 -19.58 4.96
N ALA A 229 -5.46 -20.48 4.32
CA ALA A 229 -4.92 -21.45 3.38
C ALA A 229 -4.23 -20.76 2.19
N PHE A 230 -4.84 -19.71 1.64
CA PHE A 230 -4.26 -18.92 0.55
C PHE A 230 -2.90 -18.32 0.89
N ALA A 231 -2.80 -17.67 2.06
CA ALA A 231 -1.55 -17.09 2.53
C ALA A 231 -0.50 -18.20 2.78
N ARG A 232 -0.88 -19.28 3.47
CA ARG A 232 0.02 -20.41 3.75
C ARG A 232 0.59 -21.08 2.50
N ALA A 233 -0.17 -21.07 1.41
CA ALA A 233 0.22 -21.63 0.11
C ALA A 233 0.99 -20.65 -0.81
N GLY A 234 1.51 -19.54 -0.27
CA GLY A 234 2.35 -18.60 -1.02
C GLY A 234 1.63 -17.35 -1.54
N GLY A 235 0.36 -17.17 -1.18
CA GLY A 235 -0.40 -15.96 -1.47
C GLY A 235 -0.06 -14.82 -0.52
N SER A 236 -0.32 -13.58 -0.94
CA SER A 236 -0.16 -12.39 -0.08
C SER A 236 -1.50 -11.79 0.29
N VAL A 237 -1.81 -11.74 1.57
CA VAL A 237 -2.99 -11.01 2.09
C VAL A 237 -2.54 -9.63 2.52
N VAL A 238 -3.04 -8.59 1.84
CA VAL A 238 -2.71 -7.20 2.13
C VAL A 238 -3.94 -6.52 2.72
N THR A 239 -3.79 -5.92 3.90
CA THR A 239 -4.89 -5.21 4.59
C THR A 239 -4.56 -3.74 4.74
N ILE A 240 -5.54 -2.86 4.56
CA ILE A 240 -5.43 -1.42 4.76
C ILE A 240 -6.32 -0.98 5.92
N GLY A 241 -5.81 -0.08 6.76
CA GLY A 241 -6.62 0.57 7.78
C GLY A 241 -7.24 -0.45 8.73
N SER A 242 -8.54 -0.32 8.97
CA SER A 242 -9.30 -1.19 9.87
C SER A 242 -9.42 -2.65 9.41
N ALA A 243 -9.03 -2.98 8.18
CA ALA A 243 -8.96 -4.37 7.72
C ALA A 243 -7.87 -5.20 8.38
N HIS A 244 -6.93 -4.58 9.12
CA HIS A 244 -5.89 -5.27 9.89
C HIS A 244 -6.41 -6.36 10.82
N ARG A 245 -7.69 -6.27 11.26
CA ARG A 245 -8.35 -7.28 12.09
C ARG A 245 -8.29 -8.70 11.48
N LEU A 246 -8.22 -8.79 10.16
CA LEU A 246 -8.09 -10.06 9.46
C LEU A 246 -6.77 -10.78 9.80
N ALA A 247 -5.68 -10.06 10.05
CA ALA A 247 -4.40 -10.66 10.39
C ALA A 247 -4.51 -11.50 11.68
N ALA A 248 -5.08 -10.94 12.73
CA ALA A 248 -5.33 -11.68 13.98
C ALA A 248 -6.36 -12.80 13.79
N ALA A 249 -7.40 -12.60 12.96
CA ALA A 249 -8.40 -13.63 12.67
C ALA A 249 -7.79 -14.85 11.93
N MET A 250 -6.78 -14.63 11.09
CA MET A 250 -5.99 -15.68 10.43
C MET A 250 -4.93 -16.30 11.35
N GLY A 251 -4.81 -15.84 12.61
CA GLY A 251 -3.82 -16.32 13.56
C GLY A 251 -2.39 -15.83 13.31
N ALA A 252 -2.22 -14.71 12.58
CA ALA A 252 -0.91 -14.07 12.44
C ALA A 252 -0.42 -13.54 13.81
N PRO A 253 0.90 -13.54 14.08
CA PRO A 253 1.46 -13.19 15.40
C PRO A 253 1.51 -11.67 15.63
N VAL A 254 0.33 -11.03 15.65
CA VAL A 254 0.16 -9.59 15.81
C VAL A 254 -0.72 -9.26 17.02
N GLN A 255 -0.32 -8.23 17.76
CA GLN A 255 -1.07 -7.65 18.87
C GLN A 255 -1.38 -6.19 18.55
N ASP A 256 -2.66 -5.82 18.65
CA ASP A 256 -3.10 -4.42 18.64
C ASP A 256 -2.80 -3.76 20.00
N VAL A 257 -2.04 -2.67 20.00
CA VAL A 257 -1.69 -1.92 21.23
C VAL A 257 -2.86 -1.11 21.80
N LEU A 258 -3.94 -0.96 21.03
CA LEU A 258 -5.16 -0.26 21.38
C LEU A 258 -6.30 -1.22 21.77
N THR A 259 -5.98 -2.49 21.99
CA THR A 259 -6.88 -3.48 22.57
C THR A 259 -6.52 -3.70 24.05
N GLY A 260 -7.50 -3.58 24.93
CA GLY A 260 -7.36 -3.78 26.38
C GLY A 260 -7.17 -5.25 26.76
N ALA A 261 -6.87 -5.50 28.03
CA ALA A 261 -6.65 -6.85 28.56
C ALA A 261 -7.90 -7.75 28.50
N ASP A 262 -9.10 -7.15 28.40
CA ASP A 262 -10.37 -7.85 28.20
C ASP A 262 -10.65 -8.19 26.72
N GLY A 263 -9.69 -7.92 25.83
CA GLY A 263 -9.80 -8.16 24.39
C GLY A 263 -10.68 -7.16 23.65
N LYS A 264 -11.07 -6.04 24.30
CA LYS A 264 -11.90 -5.00 23.69
C LYS A 264 -11.09 -3.77 23.29
N PRO A 265 -11.53 -3.00 22.28
CA PRO A 265 -10.94 -1.71 21.99
C PRO A 265 -10.98 -0.79 23.22
N LEU A 266 -9.95 0.05 23.38
CA LEU A 266 -9.95 1.08 24.43
C LEU A 266 -11.19 1.98 24.33
N ALA A 267 -11.65 2.47 25.48
CA ALA A 267 -12.76 3.42 25.53
C ALA A 267 -12.41 4.69 24.74
N SER A 268 -13.40 5.30 24.08
CA SER A 268 -13.17 6.53 23.29
C SER A 268 -12.73 7.73 24.12
N THR A 269 -12.89 7.68 25.44
CA THR A 269 -12.33 8.67 26.39
C THR A 269 -10.84 8.51 26.59
N ASP A 270 -10.30 7.31 26.33
CA ASP A 270 -8.90 6.96 26.55
C ASP A 270 -8.11 6.95 25.25
N PHE A 271 -8.75 6.60 24.14
CA PHE A 271 -8.17 6.67 22.80
C PHE A 271 -9.24 6.96 21.75
N PHE A 272 -9.06 8.03 20.98
CA PHE A 272 -9.93 8.32 19.85
C PHE A 272 -9.27 9.24 18.83
N ILE A 273 -9.13 8.73 17.61
CA ILE A 273 -8.62 9.47 16.45
C ILE A 273 -9.58 9.22 15.27
N PRO A 274 -10.52 10.13 14.97
CA PRO A 274 -11.57 9.93 13.98
C PRO A 274 -11.10 10.12 12.53
N GLY A 275 -9.81 10.41 12.31
CA GLY A 275 -9.24 10.85 11.04
C GLY A 275 -8.26 11.99 11.30
N ALA A 276 -6.97 11.69 11.34
CA ALA A 276 -5.90 12.66 11.55
C ALA A 276 -4.65 12.24 10.75
N VAL A 277 -3.79 13.21 10.45
CA VAL A 277 -2.49 12.96 9.82
C VAL A 277 -1.46 12.81 10.93
N MET A 278 -0.85 11.63 11.00
CA MET A 278 0.11 11.24 12.03
C MET A 278 1.50 11.13 11.43
N LYS A 279 2.51 11.61 12.17
CA LYS A 279 3.90 11.43 11.76
C LYS A 279 4.40 10.02 12.10
N THR A 280 5.16 9.42 11.19
CA THR A 280 5.80 8.12 11.35
C THR A 280 7.28 8.17 10.97
N GLU A 281 8.06 7.24 11.52
CA GLU A 281 9.45 6.96 11.18
C GLU A 281 9.51 5.74 10.28
N VAL A 282 10.35 5.78 9.24
CA VAL A 282 10.40 4.74 8.20
C VAL A 282 11.83 4.21 8.05
N ASP A 283 11.99 2.90 8.16
CA ASP A 283 13.19 2.21 7.68
C ASP A 283 13.06 2.02 6.17
N ASN A 284 13.61 2.94 5.39
CA ASN A 284 13.50 2.92 3.92
C ASN A 284 14.53 2.02 3.21
N SER A 285 15.23 1.16 3.97
CA SER A 285 16.13 0.12 3.43
C SER A 285 15.41 -1.19 3.12
N ARG A 286 14.09 -1.26 3.36
CA ARG A 286 13.31 -2.49 3.24
C ARG A 286 12.41 -2.45 2.00
N PRO A 287 12.12 -3.59 1.36
CA PRO A 287 11.35 -3.61 0.11
C PRO A 287 9.97 -2.94 0.18
N LEU A 288 9.27 -3.09 1.31
CA LEU A 288 7.96 -2.47 1.52
C LEU A 288 7.99 -0.95 1.65
N THR A 289 9.16 -0.38 1.93
CA THR A 289 9.36 1.05 2.20
C THR A 289 10.33 1.70 1.21
N PHE A 290 10.75 0.99 0.16
CA PHE A 290 11.54 1.57 -0.91
C PHE A 290 10.92 2.85 -1.47
N GLY A 291 11.78 3.82 -1.75
CA GLY A 291 11.43 5.18 -2.16
C GLY A 291 10.76 6.04 -1.09
N ALA A 292 10.39 5.51 0.09
CA ALA A 292 9.79 6.32 1.15
C ALA A 292 10.83 7.25 1.81
N PRO A 293 10.42 8.46 2.24
CA PRO A 293 11.25 9.28 3.11
C PRO A 293 11.38 8.65 4.50
N ARG A 294 12.48 8.94 5.22
CA ARG A 294 12.71 8.45 6.60
C ARG A 294 11.66 8.93 7.61
N GLN A 295 10.96 10.03 7.31
CA GLN A 295 9.78 10.48 8.04
C GLN A 295 8.65 10.66 7.05
N MET A 296 7.49 10.11 7.37
CA MET A 296 6.31 10.14 6.50
C MET A 296 5.07 10.45 7.31
N ASP A 297 4.20 11.27 6.73
CA ASP A 297 2.86 11.52 7.25
C ASP A 297 1.88 10.48 6.70
N VAL A 298 1.10 9.89 7.59
CA VAL A 298 0.12 8.85 7.24
C VAL A 298 -1.26 9.21 7.79
N PHE A 299 -2.31 8.81 7.07
CA PHE A 299 -3.67 9.04 7.53
C PHE A 299 -4.11 7.94 8.50
N PHE A 300 -4.49 8.33 9.71
CA PHE A 300 -5.01 7.44 10.74
C PHE A 300 -6.50 7.70 10.94
N ASN A 301 -7.33 6.67 10.76
CA ASN A 301 -8.78 6.78 10.98
C ASN A 301 -9.31 5.56 11.73
N ARG A 302 -9.47 5.69 13.05
CA ARG A 302 -9.98 4.60 13.92
C ARG A 302 -9.27 3.26 13.67
N ASN A 303 -7.97 3.34 13.43
CA ASN A 303 -7.09 2.21 13.13
C ASN A 303 -6.36 1.75 14.40
N ALA A 304 -5.30 0.96 14.24
CA ALA A 304 -4.50 0.38 15.30
C ALA A 304 -3.01 0.74 15.14
N GLY A 305 -2.27 0.59 16.23
CA GLY A 305 -0.82 0.40 16.21
C GLY A 305 -0.52 -1.01 16.70
N PHE A 306 0.65 -1.55 16.36
CA PHE A 306 0.91 -2.96 16.57
C PHE A 306 2.19 -3.26 17.34
N ARG A 307 2.18 -4.41 17.99
CA ARG A 307 3.37 -5.18 18.35
C ARG A 307 3.27 -6.51 17.63
N HIS A 308 4.38 -7.04 17.15
CA HIS A 308 4.45 -8.39 16.61
C HIS A 308 5.30 -9.27 17.54
N ALA A 309 5.03 -10.58 17.56
CA ALA A 309 5.88 -11.53 18.25
C ALA A 309 6.90 -12.13 17.27
N GLY A 310 8.20 -11.91 17.50
CA GLY A 310 9.30 -12.45 16.68
C GLY A 310 10.21 -11.38 16.07
N ASP A 311 11.14 -11.79 15.19
CA ASP A 311 12.13 -10.92 14.53
C ASP A 311 11.56 -10.13 13.33
N GLY A 312 10.30 -9.69 13.41
CA GLY A 312 9.69 -8.84 12.40
C GLY A 312 10.34 -7.45 12.42
N ALA A 313 11.18 -7.14 11.44
CA ALA A 313 11.75 -5.79 11.40
C ALA A 313 10.61 -4.78 11.19
N SER A 314 10.40 -3.90 12.18
CA SER A 314 9.43 -2.83 12.03
C SER A 314 9.84 -1.89 10.91
N LEU A 315 8.92 -1.68 9.96
CA LEU A 315 9.18 -0.97 8.72
C LEU A 315 8.78 0.50 8.81
N VAL A 316 7.65 0.74 9.49
CA VAL A 316 7.08 2.06 9.74
C VAL A 316 6.60 2.06 11.18
N ARG A 317 7.05 3.03 11.99
CA ARG A 317 6.70 3.15 13.40
C ARG A 317 6.12 4.52 13.72
N TYR A 318 5.26 4.54 14.73
CA TYR A 318 4.98 5.79 15.43
C TYR A 318 6.18 6.13 16.32
N PRO A 319 6.68 7.38 16.29
CA PRO A 319 7.80 7.79 17.12
C PRO A 319 7.46 7.66 18.61
N GLN A 320 8.49 7.56 19.47
CA GLN A 320 8.29 7.53 20.93
C GLN A 320 7.53 8.76 21.43
N GLN A 321 7.84 9.92 20.88
CA GLN A 321 7.06 11.14 21.05
C GLN A 321 6.08 11.27 19.89
N VAL A 322 4.88 10.71 20.05
CA VAL A 322 3.86 10.70 19.01
C VAL A 322 3.45 12.13 18.64
N ALA A 323 3.46 12.43 17.33
CA ALA A 323 3.10 13.74 16.80
C ALA A 323 1.92 13.64 15.83
N VAL A 324 0.90 14.48 16.08
CA VAL A 324 -0.24 14.69 15.18
C VAL A 324 0.12 15.89 14.29
N SER A 325 0.41 15.64 13.02
CA SER A 325 0.79 16.68 12.06
C SER A 325 -0.41 17.53 11.63
N SER A 326 -1.62 16.94 11.60
CA SER A 326 -2.86 17.65 11.27
C SER A 326 -4.08 16.92 11.84
N GLY A 327 -5.01 17.68 12.40
CA GLY A 327 -6.24 17.17 13.00
C GLY A 327 -6.17 17.05 14.52
N TRP A 328 -6.98 16.16 15.07
CA TRP A 328 -7.24 16.06 16.50
C TRP A 328 -7.23 14.60 16.97
N ALA A 329 -6.72 14.39 18.17
CA ALA A 329 -6.54 13.08 18.77
C ALA A 329 -6.74 13.11 20.29
N ILE A 330 -7.30 12.02 20.83
CA ILE A 330 -7.25 11.66 22.25
C ILE A 330 -6.35 10.42 22.39
N GLY A 331 -5.43 10.45 23.35
CA GLY A 331 -4.64 9.28 23.73
C GLY A 331 -3.60 8.83 22.69
N SER A 332 -3.16 9.73 21.80
CA SER A 332 -2.21 9.39 20.72
C SER A 332 -0.89 8.82 21.25
N ASP A 333 -0.49 9.18 22.47
CA ASP A 333 0.67 8.66 23.20
C ASP A 333 0.64 7.13 23.37
N LYS A 334 -0.54 6.49 23.33
CA LYS A 334 -0.66 5.03 23.37
C LYS A 334 -0.07 4.32 22.14
N LEU A 335 0.19 5.07 21.06
CA LEU A 335 0.88 4.56 19.87
C LEU A 335 2.42 4.63 19.99
N ALA A 336 2.98 5.20 21.05
CA ALA A 336 4.42 5.43 21.18
C ALA A 336 5.24 4.14 20.92
N GLY A 337 6.10 4.19 19.91
CA GLY A 337 6.97 3.08 19.51
C GLY A 337 6.27 1.88 18.87
N ALA A 338 4.94 1.94 18.70
CA ALA A 338 4.18 0.89 18.04
C ALA A 338 4.44 0.88 16.53
N ASP A 339 4.34 -0.30 15.94
CA ASP A 339 4.45 -0.50 14.51
C ASP A 339 3.17 -0.01 13.82
N ALA A 340 3.32 0.73 12.72
CA ALA A 340 2.22 1.15 11.87
C ALA A 340 2.07 0.21 10.66
N VAL A 341 3.18 -0.36 10.17
CA VAL A 341 3.20 -1.31 9.06
C VAL A 341 3.94 -2.57 9.48
N LEU A 342 3.34 -3.72 9.20
CA LEU A 342 3.90 -5.03 9.49
C LEU A 342 4.01 -5.87 8.22
N ASP A 343 5.04 -6.69 8.20
CA ASP A 343 5.26 -7.73 7.22
C ASP A 343 5.43 -9.06 7.93
N LEU A 344 4.42 -9.91 7.89
CA LEU A 344 4.35 -11.14 8.66
C LEU A 344 4.43 -12.34 7.73
N GLU A 345 5.41 -13.19 7.94
CA GLU A 345 5.47 -14.50 7.28
C GLU A 345 4.30 -15.37 7.78
N HIS A 346 3.65 -16.06 6.85
CA HIS A 346 2.47 -16.85 7.15
C HIS A 346 2.44 -18.09 6.25
N GLY A 347 3.16 -19.13 6.66
CA GLY A 347 3.47 -20.28 5.80
C GLY A 347 4.46 -19.90 4.69
N GLN A 348 4.16 -20.24 3.43
CA GLN A 348 4.99 -19.86 2.28
C GLN A 348 4.69 -18.45 1.77
N GLY A 349 3.60 -17.85 2.22
CA GLY A 349 3.18 -16.51 1.83
C GLY A 349 3.26 -15.52 2.99
N ARG A 350 2.49 -14.43 2.88
CA ARG A 350 2.62 -13.27 3.77
C ARG A 350 1.28 -12.64 4.13
N VAL A 351 1.23 -12.06 5.32
CA VAL A 351 0.17 -11.14 5.75
C VAL A 351 0.82 -9.76 5.96
N ILE A 352 0.51 -8.82 5.06
CA ILE A 352 1.05 -7.46 5.09
C ILE A 352 -0.03 -6.52 5.65
N VAL A 353 0.26 -5.91 6.79
CA VAL A 353 -0.67 -5.03 7.49
C VAL A 353 -0.24 -3.58 7.29
N LEU A 354 -1.00 -2.85 6.48
CA LEU A 354 -0.89 -1.40 6.33
C LEU A 354 -1.87 -0.76 7.32
N GLY A 355 -1.43 -0.56 8.57
CA GLY A 355 -2.27 -0.06 9.66
C GLY A 355 -2.91 1.30 9.41
N PRO A 356 -2.18 2.29 8.89
CA PRO A 356 -2.76 3.53 8.39
C PRO A 356 -3.67 3.28 7.17
N ASP A 357 -4.60 4.20 6.94
CA ASP A 357 -5.36 4.21 5.68
C ASP A 357 -4.49 4.85 4.58
N VAL A 358 -3.58 4.04 4.02
CA VAL A 358 -2.57 4.48 3.04
C VAL A 358 -3.15 4.89 1.68
N VAL A 359 -4.45 4.65 1.48
CA VAL A 359 -5.18 5.05 0.28
C VAL A 359 -6.01 6.30 0.51
N ASN A 360 -6.55 6.50 1.72
CA ASN A 360 -7.59 7.47 2.08
C ASN A 360 -8.02 8.42 0.95
N ARG A 361 -9.21 8.17 0.38
CA ARG A 361 -9.81 8.97 -0.71
C ARG A 361 -8.91 9.16 -1.94
N ALA A 362 -7.94 8.27 -2.13
CA ALA A 362 -6.85 8.38 -3.11
C ALA A 362 -5.99 9.66 -2.99
N GLN A 363 -6.02 10.33 -1.84
CA GLN A 363 -5.27 11.56 -1.54
C GLN A 363 -3.96 11.29 -0.82
N ALA A 364 -3.87 10.17 -0.10
CA ALA A 364 -2.72 9.76 0.70
C ALA A 364 -1.53 9.25 -0.15
N ARG A 365 -1.23 9.92 -1.28
CA ARG A 365 -0.25 9.51 -2.29
C ARG A 365 1.14 9.26 -1.70
N ALA A 366 1.56 10.02 -0.68
CA ALA A 366 2.82 9.78 0.00
C ALA A 366 2.91 8.35 0.52
N SER A 367 1.86 7.90 1.22
CA SER A 367 1.77 6.59 1.83
C SER A 367 1.25 5.48 0.89
N SER A 368 0.58 5.82 -0.21
CA SER A 368 0.10 4.83 -1.19
C SER A 368 1.23 4.02 -1.83
N ARG A 369 2.48 4.54 -1.81
CA ARG A 369 3.67 3.76 -2.17
C ARG A 369 3.83 2.48 -1.35
N LEU A 370 3.41 2.48 -0.09
CA LEU A 370 3.47 1.29 0.77
C LEU A 370 2.55 0.19 0.25
N LEU A 371 1.36 0.57 -0.23
CA LEU A 371 0.46 -0.36 -0.92
C LEU A 371 1.10 -0.89 -2.19
N PHE A 372 1.60 -0.01 -3.06
CA PHE A 372 2.22 -0.43 -4.33
C PHE A 372 3.44 -1.32 -4.12
N ASN A 373 4.25 -1.01 -3.11
CA ASN A 373 5.34 -1.89 -2.71
C ASN A 373 4.81 -3.27 -2.28
N ALA A 374 3.77 -3.32 -1.43
CA ALA A 374 3.17 -4.58 -0.98
C ALA A 374 2.63 -5.44 -2.14
N LEU A 375 2.01 -4.82 -3.14
CA LEU A 375 1.44 -5.52 -4.30
C LEU A 375 2.50 -6.25 -5.13
N PHE A 376 3.71 -5.69 -5.26
CA PHE A 376 4.81 -6.31 -6.00
C PHE A 376 5.70 -7.20 -5.13
N TYR A 377 6.08 -6.72 -3.94
CA TYR A 377 7.01 -7.43 -3.06
C TYR A 377 6.41 -8.72 -2.49
N GLY A 378 5.16 -8.70 -2.04
CA GLY A 378 4.53 -9.88 -1.42
C GLY A 378 4.64 -11.15 -2.29
N PRO A 379 4.18 -11.09 -3.57
CA PRO A 379 4.32 -12.20 -4.51
C PRO A 379 5.76 -12.55 -4.87
N ALA A 380 6.68 -11.58 -4.90
CA ALA A 380 8.08 -11.83 -5.23
C ALA A 380 8.78 -12.60 -4.10
N ALA A 381 8.67 -12.11 -2.86
CA ALA A 381 9.30 -12.73 -1.69
C ALA A 381 8.76 -14.14 -1.40
N SER A 382 7.44 -14.35 -1.52
CA SER A 382 6.80 -15.64 -1.26
C SER A 382 7.29 -16.74 -2.21
N ARG A 383 7.64 -16.38 -3.46
CA ARG A 383 8.10 -17.32 -4.48
C ARG A 383 9.58 -17.65 -4.38
N ASP A 384 10.39 -16.74 -3.85
CA ASP A 384 11.81 -17.02 -3.60
C ASP A 384 11.99 -17.94 -2.38
N ALA A 385 11.10 -17.87 -1.38
CA ALA A 385 11.06 -18.82 -0.26
C ALA A 385 10.61 -20.25 -0.66
N ALA A 386 9.92 -20.40 -1.80
CA ALA A 386 9.45 -21.68 -2.31
C ALA A 386 10.46 -22.40 -3.23
N ARG A 387 11.60 -21.77 -3.53
CA ARG A 387 12.73 -22.33 -4.29
C ARG A 387 13.81 -22.83 -3.36
#